data_AF-A0A1G0NKE9-F1
#
_entry.id   AF-A0A1G0NKE9-F1
#
_cell.length_a   1.000
_cell.length_b   1.000
_cell.length_c   1.000
_cell.angle_alpha   90.00
_cell.angle_beta   90.00
_cell.angle_gamma   90.00
#
_symmetry.space_group_name_H-M   'P 1'
#
loop_
_entity.id
_entity.type
_entity.pdbx_description
1 polymer ?
#
loop_
_entity_poly.entity_id
_entity_poly.type
_entity_poly.pdbx_seq_one_letter_code
_entity_poly.pdbx_strand_id
1 'polypeptide(L)'
;MPQQLGLDLNCVLKAYHQADCQVTNDQLYRTAVAQAGVDPGHLSTRAKVGRSGEQHNLLKRKIRWYQQTARALGFIERVPGKRGVWRMTQAGRDKLTIAPPNVSLVAFSTELGVALWSTWENVFPRLEERIDLVLTSPPYALRAPRRYGNPTAEQYVDFICKALEPLVANLSDGGIITLNISNDIFEKGSPARSLYRERLVIALHDRLQLFKLDELVWVNTSKPPSPYQWSSRTRQQLNCGYEPVYVFTNNPAAARSDNRRVLQPHTDQHQRLIDRGGEAKARSSSDGAYRIKPGSYGNATAGKIPRNVITMGHRCADQVKVKRAAREAGLPVHGAAMPLQLASFLVQYLSRPGDLVADPFAGTLTTAKAAEINGRRWIATDSALEYLLAGSSRF
;
A
#
# COMPACT_ATOMS: atom_id res chain seq x y z
N MET A 1 24.53 -13.86 3.08
CA MET A 1 23.93 -13.30 1.85
C MET A 1 23.84 -11.80 2.04
N PRO A 2 24.35 -10.96 1.13
CA PRO A 2 24.52 -9.54 1.43
C PRO A 2 23.16 -8.85 1.51
N GLN A 3 22.87 -8.24 2.66
CA GLN A 3 21.73 -7.37 2.89
C GLN A 3 21.76 -6.21 1.89
N GLN A 4 20.85 -6.20 0.92
CA GLN A 4 20.72 -5.09 -0.02
C GLN A 4 19.77 -4.03 0.55
N LEU A 5 20.27 -3.20 1.47
CA LEU A 5 19.74 -1.85 1.68
C LEU A 5 20.56 -0.88 0.81
N GLY A 6 20.34 -0.94 -0.50
CA GLY A 6 21.14 -0.21 -1.48
C GLY A 6 20.93 1.30 -1.40
N LEU A 7 21.99 2.05 -1.04
CA LEU A 7 22.08 3.51 -1.02
C LEU A 7 21.08 4.22 -1.98
N ASP A 8 20.16 4.99 -1.40
CA ASP A 8 19.04 5.67 -2.07
C ASP A 8 18.91 7.15 -1.63
N LEU A 9 17.86 7.83 -2.08
CA LEU A 9 17.58 9.22 -1.69
C LEU A 9 17.28 9.34 -0.18
N ASN A 10 16.70 8.31 0.44
CA ASN A 10 16.36 8.29 1.85
C ASN A 10 17.60 8.37 2.75
N CYS A 11 18.65 7.61 2.40
CA CYS A 11 19.94 7.65 3.09
C CYS A 11 20.54 9.07 3.11
N VAL A 12 20.30 9.85 2.06
CA VAL A 12 20.76 11.25 1.97
C VAL A 12 19.88 12.17 2.82
N LEU A 13 18.56 12.04 2.75
CA LEU A 13 17.64 12.92 3.49
C LEU A 13 17.71 12.69 5.01
N LYS A 14 17.77 11.43 5.46
CA LYS A 14 17.97 11.09 6.87
C LYS A 14 19.30 11.64 7.40
N ALA A 15 20.37 11.63 6.60
CA ALA A 15 21.65 12.21 7.02
C ALA A 15 21.56 13.73 7.29
N TYR A 16 20.72 14.45 6.53
CA TYR A 16 20.44 15.86 6.81
C TYR A 16 19.49 16.06 7.99
N HIS A 17 18.50 15.19 8.14
CA HIS A 17 17.55 15.24 9.26
C HIS A 17 18.23 15.02 10.62
N GLN A 18 19.10 14.01 10.71
CA GLN A 18 19.80 13.66 11.95
C GLN A 18 20.77 14.75 12.43
N ALA A 19 21.29 15.56 11.51
CA ALA A 19 22.32 16.54 11.84
C ALA A 19 21.76 17.85 12.41
N ASP A 20 20.46 18.12 12.28
CA ASP A 20 19.68 19.29 12.74
C ASP A 20 20.24 20.70 12.41
N CYS A 21 21.44 20.79 11.83
CA CYS A 21 22.16 22.03 11.60
C CYS A 21 22.83 22.09 10.23
N GLN A 22 24.03 21.51 10.07
CA GLN A 22 24.87 21.65 8.89
C GLN A 22 25.64 20.35 8.64
N VAL A 23 25.59 19.86 7.41
CA VAL A 23 26.27 18.63 6.99
C VAL A 23 27.27 18.94 5.90
N THR A 24 28.53 18.61 6.15
CA THR A 24 29.59 18.60 5.13
C THR A 24 29.44 17.39 4.21
N ASN A 25 29.96 17.46 2.98
CA ASN A 25 29.93 16.31 2.07
C ASN A 25 30.55 15.04 2.68
N ASP A 26 31.63 15.14 3.46
CA ASP A 26 32.26 13.97 4.08
C ASP A 26 31.44 13.38 5.24
N GLN A 27 30.71 14.22 5.99
CA GLN A 27 29.72 13.73 6.95
C GLN A 27 28.57 13.05 6.21
N LEU A 28 28.04 13.66 5.15
CA LEU A 28 26.98 13.07 4.33
C LEU A 28 27.40 11.68 3.82
N TYR A 29 28.61 11.55 3.26
CA TYR A 29 29.10 10.28 2.75
C TYR A 29 29.13 9.19 3.82
N ARG A 30 29.68 9.50 5.00
CA ARG A 30 29.77 8.53 6.10
C ARG A 30 28.38 8.13 6.61
N THR A 31 27.51 9.11 6.84
CA THR A 31 26.17 8.86 7.40
C THR A 31 25.29 8.11 6.40
N ALA A 32 25.27 8.51 5.13
CA ALA A 32 24.45 7.84 4.11
C ALA A 32 24.90 6.39 3.87
N VAL A 33 26.21 6.10 3.92
CA VAL A 33 26.76 4.75 3.79
C VAL A 33 26.43 3.89 5.01
N ALA A 34 26.56 4.44 6.22
CA ALA A 34 26.17 3.76 7.44
C ALA A 34 24.67 3.42 7.47
N GLN A 35 23.82 4.36 7.02
CA GLN A 35 22.38 4.14 6.94
C GLN A 35 21.97 3.12 5.87
N ALA A 36 22.75 3.03 4.78
CA ALA A 36 22.58 2.00 3.75
C ALA A 36 23.14 0.63 4.16
N GLY A 37 23.77 0.49 5.34
CA GLY A 37 24.45 -0.76 5.71
C GLY A 37 25.56 -1.17 4.73
N VAL A 38 26.10 -0.21 3.98
CA VAL A 38 27.18 -0.43 3.01
C VAL A 38 28.51 -0.33 3.76
N ASP A 39 29.46 -1.21 3.45
CA ASP A 39 30.80 -1.16 4.04
C ASP A 39 31.47 0.21 3.76
N PRO A 40 31.85 0.97 4.81
CA PRO A 40 32.56 2.24 4.69
C PRO A 40 33.83 2.18 3.83
N GLY A 41 34.48 1.02 3.70
CA GLY A 41 35.64 0.82 2.83
C GLY A 41 35.39 1.20 1.36
N HIS A 42 34.14 1.13 0.90
CA HIS A 42 33.75 1.56 -0.46
C HIS A 42 33.83 3.08 -0.69
N LEU A 43 33.95 3.90 0.36
CA LEU A 43 34.17 5.35 0.23
C LEU A 43 35.58 5.71 -0.28
N SER A 44 36.51 4.75 -0.28
CA SER A 44 37.84 4.84 -0.88
C SER A 44 37.95 4.15 -2.24
N THR A 45 37.09 3.17 -2.55
CA THR A 45 37.17 2.38 -3.79
C THR A 45 36.86 3.23 -5.03
N ARG A 46 37.68 3.11 -6.08
CA ARG A 46 37.47 3.78 -7.37
C ARG A 46 37.37 2.74 -8.48
N ALA A 47 36.53 3.02 -9.47
CA ALA A 47 36.36 2.20 -10.66
C ALA A 47 36.51 3.07 -11.91
N LYS A 48 36.98 2.46 -13.01
CA LYS A 48 37.04 3.11 -14.32
C LYS A 48 35.65 3.32 -14.88
N VAL A 49 35.35 4.52 -15.40
CA VAL A 49 34.04 4.84 -15.98
C VAL A 49 34.20 5.42 -17.38
N GLY A 50 33.41 4.91 -18.34
CA GLY A 50 33.35 5.40 -19.72
C GLY A 50 34.59 5.06 -20.57
N ARG A 51 34.58 5.52 -21.83
CA ARG A 51 35.66 5.27 -22.80
C ARG A 51 36.99 5.96 -22.42
N SER A 52 36.95 6.99 -21.57
CA SER A 52 38.14 7.70 -21.08
C SER A 52 38.88 6.94 -19.96
N GLY A 53 38.26 5.94 -19.31
CA GLY A 53 38.90 5.11 -18.29
C GLY A 53 39.24 5.82 -16.98
N GLU A 54 38.69 7.00 -16.72
CA GLU A 54 38.96 7.78 -15.51
C GLU A 54 38.47 7.07 -14.23
N GLN A 55 39.22 7.24 -13.15
CA GLN A 55 38.96 6.61 -11.85
C GLN A 55 38.00 7.43 -11.00
N HIS A 56 36.75 6.97 -10.91
CA HIS A 56 35.68 7.62 -10.15
C HIS A 56 35.23 6.75 -8.97
N ASN A 57 34.93 7.38 -7.83
CA ASN A 57 34.22 6.70 -6.76
C ASN A 57 32.71 6.74 -7.05
N LEU A 58 32.18 5.62 -7.54
CA LEU A 58 30.78 5.48 -7.95
C LEU A 58 29.80 5.70 -6.80
N LEU A 59 30.15 5.29 -5.58
CA LEU A 59 29.32 5.45 -4.40
C LEU A 59 29.14 6.93 -4.03
N LYS A 60 30.23 7.69 -3.91
CA LYS A 60 30.22 9.15 -3.69
C LYS A 60 29.53 9.90 -4.83
N ARG A 61 29.61 9.38 -6.07
CA ARG A 61 28.88 9.94 -7.22
C ARG A 61 27.38 9.74 -7.08
N LYS A 62 26.94 8.53 -6.68
CA LYS A 62 25.53 8.21 -6.41
C LYS A 62 24.97 9.06 -5.26
N ILE A 63 25.71 9.21 -4.15
CA ILE A 63 25.33 10.10 -3.04
C ILE A 63 25.18 11.56 -3.49
N ARG A 64 26.13 12.07 -4.29
CA ARG A 64 26.07 13.44 -4.83
C ARG A 64 24.89 13.64 -5.77
N TRP A 65 24.54 12.62 -6.56
CA TRP A 65 23.36 12.67 -7.41
C TRP A 65 22.09 12.86 -6.56
N TYR A 66 21.90 12.03 -5.53
CA TYR A 66 20.79 12.21 -4.59
C TYR A 66 20.83 13.54 -3.82
N GLN A 67 22.02 14.04 -3.46
CA GLN A 67 22.18 15.39 -2.87
C GLN A 67 21.74 16.49 -3.84
N GLN A 68 22.08 16.38 -5.13
CA GLN A 68 21.63 17.33 -6.15
C GLN A 68 20.12 17.24 -6.36
N THR A 69 19.55 16.04 -6.34
CA THR A 69 18.10 15.83 -6.34
C THR A 69 17.46 16.53 -5.15
N ALA A 70 17.92 16.29 -3.92
CA ALA A 70 17.40 16.93 -2.72
C ALA A 70 17.48 18.47 -2.78
N ARG A 71 18.55 19.02 -3.37
CA ARG A 71 18.66 20.47 -3.62
C ARG A 71 17.64 20.96 -4.65
N ALA A 72 17.49 20.27 -5.77
CA ALA A 72 16.56 20.66 -6.83
C ALA A 72 15.10 20.67 -6.32
N LEU A 73 14.80 19.80 -5.35
CA LEU A 73 13.51 19.71 -4.68
C LEU A 73 13.33 20.74 -3.54
N GLY A 74 14.34 21.57 -3.26
CA GLY A 74 14.29 22.58 -2.20
C GLY A 74 14.39 22.03 -0.78
N PHE A 75 14.76 20.77 -0.59
CA PHE A 75 14.90 20.16 0.75
C PHE A 75 16.16 20.60 1.48
N ILE A 76 17.22 20.84 0.71
CA ILE A 76 18.48 21.31 1.24
C ILE A 76 18.91 22.56 0.51
N GLU A 77 19.57 23.43 1.25
CA GLU A 77 20.19 24.63 0.72
C GLU A 77 21.65 24.70 1.14
N ARG A 78 22.46 25.41 0.35
CA ARG A 78 23.84 25.68 0.74
C ARG A 78 23.84 26.62 1.93
N VAL A 79 24.73 26.36 2.88
CA VAL A 79 25.00 27.32 3.94
C VAL A 79 25.81 28.48 3.34
N PRO A 80 25.33 29.73 3.43
CA PRO A 80 26.05 30.88 2.91
C PRO A 80 27.49 30.95 3.45
N GLY A 81 28.45 31.28 2.58
CA GLY A 81 29.87 31.39 2.96
C GLY A 81 30.61 30.08 3.22
N LYS A 82 29.95 28.90 3.13
CA LYS A 82 30.59 27.59 3.37
C LYS A 82 30.53 26.69 2.14
N ARG A 83 31.69 26.31 1.60
CA ARG A 83 31.79 25.41 0.44
C ARG A 83 31.50 23.97 0.85
N GLY A 84 30.57 23.31 0.15
CA GLY A 84 30.29 21.88 0.37
C GLY A 84 29.55 21.57 1.68
N VAL A 85 28.93 22.59 2.29
CA VAL A 85 28.13 22.47 3.51
C VAL A 85 26.69 22.81 3.19
N TRP A 86 25.79 21.94 3.61
CA TRP A 86 24.36 22.02 3.31
C TRP A 86 23.54 21.87 4.58
N ARG A 87 22.33 22.43 4.58
CA ARG A 87 21.38 22.30 5.68
C ARG A 87 19.98 22.02 5.17
N MET A 88 19.15 21.44 6.02
CA MET A 88 17.74 21.18 5.71
C MET A 88 16.91 22.46 5.78
N THR A 89 16.07 22.69 4.77
CA THR A 89 15.11 23.80 4.72
C THR A 89 13.88 23.49 5.59
N GLN A 90 13.07 24.52 5.89
CA GLN A 90 11.82 24.33 6.63
C GLN A 90 10.75 23.57 5.82
N ALA A 91 10.79 23.71 4.48
CA ALA A 91 9.96 22.90 3.57
C ALA A 91 10.26 21.40 3.71
N GLY A 92 11.50 21.01 3.98
CA GLY A 92 11.90 19.63 4.24
C GLY A 92 11.57 19.11 5.65
N ARG A 93 11.10 19.95 6.58
CA ARG A 93 10.81 19.54 7.97
C ARG A 93 9.33 19.26 8.26
N ASP A 94 8.40 20.04 7.71
CA ASP A 94 7.02 20.07 8.23
C ASP A 94 5.89 19.74 7.22
N LYS A 95 6.18 19.66 5.91
CA LYS A 95 5.16 19.45 4.86
C LYS A 95 5.38 18.13 4.12
N LEU A 96 4.28 17.53 3.66
CA LEU A 96 4.40 16.46 2.68
C LEU A 96 4.92 17.08 1.39
N THR A 97 6.03 16.57 0.87
CA THR A 97 6.52 16.97 -0.43
C THR A 97 5.78 16.19 -1.50
N ILE A 98 4.90 16.90 -2.19
CA ILE A 98 4.11 16.35 -3.28
C ILE A 98 4.96 16.31 -4.55
N ALA A 99 4.98 15.15 -5.21
CA ALA A 99 5.64 14.96 -6.48
C ALA A 99 5.15 15.99 -7.50
N PRO A 100 6.04 16.76 -8.14
CA PRO A 100 5.64 17.66 -9.22
C PRO A 100 5.04 16.86 -10.39
N PRO A 101 4.14 17.47 -11.18
CA PRO A 101 3.69 16.88 -12.43
C PRO A 101 4.87 16.47 -13.32
N ASN A 102 4.75 15.35 -14.05
CA ASN A 102 5.78 14.81 -14.95
C ASN A 102 7.12 14.42 -14.29
N VAL A 103 7.23 14.41 -12.96
CA VAL A 103 8.41 13.92 -12.25
C VAL A 103 8.16 12.51 -11.75
N SER A 104 9.10 11.61 -12.04
CA SER A 104 9.16 10.27 -11.45
C SER A 104 10.56 10.03 -10.94
N LEU A 105 10.69 9.77 -9.64
CA LEU A 105 11.95 9.42 -9.01
C LEU A 105 11.80 8.11 -8.27
N VAL A 106 12.80 7.24 -8.40
CA VAL A 106 12.90 6.04 -7.55
C VAL A 106 13.18 6.49 -6.12
N ALA A 107 12.20 6.29 -5.23
CA ALA A 107 12.36 6.55 -3.80
C ALA A 107 13.29 5.49 -3.21
N PHE A 108 12.99 4.21 -3.46
CA PHE A 108 13.86 3.06 -3.22
C PHE A 108 13.39 1.85 -4.04
N SER A 109 14.18 0.78 -4.03
CA SER A 109 13.85 -0.51 -4.64
C SER A 109 14.38 -1.68 -3.82
N THR A 110 13.75 -2.84 -3.96
CA THR A 110 14.22 -4.15 -3.47
C THR A 110 14.54 -5.05 -4.68
N GLU A 111 14.84 -6.32 -4.44
CA GLU A 111 14.94 -7.32 -5.52
C GLU A 111 13.58 -7.56 -6.20
N LEU A 112 12.47 -7.45 -5.45
CA LEU A 112 11.14 -7.77 -5.95
C LEU A 112 10.33 -6.54 -6.41
N GLY A 113 10.75 -5.31 -6.11
CA GLY A 113 9.95 -4.17 -6.52
C GLY A 113 10.53 -2.78 -6.32
N VAL A 114 9.73 -1.79 -6.70
CA VAL A 114 10.16 -0.39 -6.74
C VAL A 114 9.07 0.55 -6.20
N ALA A 115 9.48 1.46 -5.33
CA ALA A 115 8.67 2.57 -4.85
C ALA A 115 9.06 3.85 -5.60
N LEU A 116 8.09 4.48 -6.24
CA LEU A 116 8.28 5.69 -7.04
C LEU A 116 7.62 6.88 -6.35
N TRP A 117 8.41 7.92 -6.12
CA TRP A 117 7.88 9.23 -5.78
C TRP A 117 7.37 9.90 -7.06
N SER A 118 6.07 9.74 -7.28
CA SER A 118 5.37 10.22 -8.47
C SER A 118 3.86 10.16 -8.25
N THR A 119 3.11 10.63 -9.24
CA THR A 119 1.68 10.43 -9.31
C THR A 119 1.35 9.25 -10.25
N TRP A 120 0.18 8.64 -10.09
CA TRP A 120 -0.23 7.49 -10.89
C TRP A 120 -0.33 7.85 -12.38
N GLU A 121 -0.69 9.10 -12.69
CA GLU A 121 -0.79 9.67 -14.05
C GLU A 121 0.54 9.60 -14.81
N ASN A 122 1.66 9.72 -14.10
CA ASN A 122 2.99 9.71 -14.72
C ASN A 122 3.49 8.28 -14.97
N VAL A 123 3.13 7.35 -14.09
CA VAL A 123 3.75 6.01 -14.06
C VAL A 123 2.93 4.99 -14.86
N PHE A 124 1.68 4.75 -14.47
CA PHE A 124 0.94 3.58 -14.98
C PHE A 124 0.59 3.63 -16.47
N PRO A 125 0.30 4.80 -17.09
CA PRO A 125 0.13 4.86 -18.54
C PRO A 125 1.37 4.46 -19.35
N ARG A 126 2.55 4.41 -18.73
CA ARG A 126 3.84 4.09 -19.36
C ARG A 126 4.41 2.75 -18.90
N LEU A 127 3.68 2.02 -18.06
CA LEU A 127 4.13 0.72 -17.58
C LEU A 127 3.91 -0.32 -18.68
N GLU A 128 4.97 -1.01 -19.08
CA GLU A 128 4.93 -2.05 -20.13
C GLU A 128 4.72 -3.47 -19.56
N GLU A 129 4.98 -3.66 -18.27
CA GLU A 129 4.84 -4.94 -17.57
C GLU A 129 3.38 -5.20 -17.20
N ARG A 130 2.87 -6.40 -17.51
CA ARG A 130 1.49 -6.79 -17.18
C ARG A 130 1.26 -6.83 -15.66
N ILE A 131 0.13 -6.28 -15.23
CA ILE A 131 -0.28 -6.21 -13.83
C ILE A 131 -1.22 -7.36 -13.52
N ASP A 132 -0.97 -8.11 -12.45
CA ASP A 132 -1.83 -9.25 -12.06
C ASP A 132 -2.79 -8.89 -10.93
N LEU A 133 -2.38 -7.98 -10.05
CA LEU A 133 -3.18 -7.50 -8.93
C LEU A 133 -2.95 -6.00 -8.72
N VAL A 134 -4.02 -5.21 -8.78
CA VAL A 134 -4.04 -3.87 -8.20
C VAL A 134 -4.65 -3.98 -6.81
N LEU A 135 -3.89 -3.65 -5.77
CA LEU A 135 -4.39 -3.62 -4.39
C LEU A 135 -4.12 -2.23 -3.82
N THR A 136 -5.19 -1.51 -3.46
CA THR A 136 -5.01 -0.16 -2.93
C THR A 136 -6.14 0.27 -2.01
N SER A 137 -5.86 1.29 -1.20
CA SER A 137 -6.85 2.01 -0.40
C SER A 137 -6.78 3.49 -0.80
N PRO A 138 -7.57 3.91 -1.81
CA PRO A 138 -7.44 5.24 -2.38
C PRO A 138 -7.75 6.35 -1.36
N PRO A 139 -7.27 7.59 -1.55
CA PRO A 139 -7.63 8.73 -0.73
C PRO A 139 -9.15 8.89 -0.55
N TYR A 140 -9.67 8.57 0.64
CA TYR A 140 -11.11 8.61 0.93
C TYR A 140 -11.69 10.03 0.77
N ALA A 141 -12.93 10.12 0.30
CA ALA A 141 -13.70 11.37 0.16
C ALA A 141 -14.11 11.99 1.51
N LEU A 142 -13.13 12.23 2.39
CA LEU A 142 -13.33 12.80 3.71
C LEU A 142 -13.64 14.30 3.61
N ARG A 143 -14.54 14.78 4.48
CA ARG A 143 -14.89 16.20 4.58
C ARG A 143 -13.72 17.07 5.04
N ALA A 144 -12.92 16.56 5.98
CA ALA A 144 -11.69 17.20 6.41
C ALA A 144 -10.53 16.52 5.67
N PRO A 145 -9.85 17.23 4.76
CA PRO A 145 -8.84 16.61 3.96
C PRO A 145 -7.65 16.16 4.80
N ARG A 146 -7.10 15.00 4.45
CA ARG A 146 -5.83 14.56 5.04
C ARG A 146 -4.69 15.42 4.50
N ARG A 147 -3.51 15.30 5.12
CA ARG A 147 -2.32 16.06 4.71
C ARG A 147 -1.95 15.92 3.22
N TYR A 148 -2.35 14.81 2.59
CA TYR A 148 -2.13 14.49 1.18
C TYR A 148 -3.29 14.91 0.26
N GLY A 149 -4.35 15.54 0.80
CA GLY A 149 -5.58 15.86 0.07
C GLY A 149 -6.51 14.66 -0.15
N ASN A 150 -7.70 14.91 -0.69
CA ASN A 150 -8.61 13.89 -1.23
C ASN A 150 -9.64 14.51 -2.17
N PRO A 151 -10.17 13.75 -3.14
CA PRO A 151 -11.33 14.17 -3.93
C PRO A 151 -12.58 14.35 -3.06
N THR A 152 -13.53 15.16 -3.50
CA THR A 152 -14.88 15.20 -2.90
C THR A 152 -15.66 13.94 -3.24
N ALA A 153 -16.81 13.70 -2.59
CA ALA A 153 -17.65 12.54 -2.89
C ALA A 153 -18.15 12.55 -4.35
N GLU A 154 -18.43 13.75 -4.88
CA GLU A 154 -18.89 13.97 -6.25
C GLU A 154 -17.78 13.69 -7.28
N GLN A 155 -16.53 14.01 -6.94
CA GLN A 155 -15.36 13.78 -7.80
C GLN A 155 -14.77 12.38 -7.66
N TYR A 156 -15.09 11.66 -6.57
CA TYR A 156 -14.44 10.41 -6.20
C TYR A 156 -14.52 9.35 -7.29
N VAL A 157 -15.70 9.15 -7.86
CA VAL A 157 -15.92 8.12 -8.88
C VAL A 157 -15.05 8.38 -10.11
N ASP A 158 -15.06 9.62 -10.63
CA ASP A 158 -14.26 9.98 -11.80
C ASP A 158 -12.76 9.90 -11.51
N PHE A 159 -12.33 10.34 -10.32
CA PHE A 159 -10.94 10.23 -9.89
C PHE A 159 -10.46 8.77 -9.87
N ILE A 160 -11.23 7.86 -9.26
CA ILE A 160 -10.87 6.44 -9.22
C ILE A 160 -10.90 5.81 -10.61
N CYS A 161 -11.93 6.08 -11.42
CA CYS A 161 -12.00 5.54 -12.77
C CYS A 161 -10.80 5.99 -13.62
N LYS A 162 -10.41 7.27 -13.57
CA LYS A 162 -9.23 7.77 -14.28
C LYS A 162 -7.94 7.13 -13.78
N ALA A 163 -7.81 6.94 -12.47
CA ALA A 163 -6.64 6.29 -11.88
C ALA A 163 -6.51 4.83 -12.33
N LEU A 164 -7.64 4.12 -12.41
CA LEU A 164 -7.68 2.71 -12.77
C LEU A 164 -7.63 2.45 -14.28
N GLU A 165 -8.05 3.38 -15.13
CA GLU A 165 -8.05 3.20 -16.59
C GLU A 165 -6.71 2.68 -17.16
N PRO A 166 -5.55 3.31 -16.90
CA PRO A 166 -4.26 2.79 -17.39
C PRO A 166 -3.87 1.45 -16.74
N LEU A 167 -4.30 1.22 -15.49
CA LEU A 167 -4.05 -0.05 -14.78
C LEU A 167 -4.88 -1.19 -15.40
N VAL A 168 -6.14 -0.94 -15.77
CA VAL A 168 -7.04 -1.87 -16.46
C VAL A 168 -6.52 -2.19 -17.86
N ALA A 169 -6.07 -1.19 -18.61
CA ALA A 169 -5.50 -1.41 -19.93
C ALA A 169 -4.28 -2.36 -19.91
N ASN A 170 -3.53 -2.37 -18.81
CA ASN A 170 -2.33 -3.16 -18.64
C ASN A 170 -2.51 -4.41 -17.73
N LEU A 171 -3.74 -4.72 -17.35
CA LEU A 171 -4.04 -5.90 -16.53
C LEU A 171 -3.84 -7.19 -17.34
N SER A 172 -3.27 -8.21 -16.70
CA SER A 172 -3.25 -9.58 -17.20
C SER A 172 -4.68 -10.10 -17.40
N ASP A 173 -4.86 -11.09 -18.29
CA ASP A 173 -6.14 -11.79 -18.39
C ASP A 173 -6.51 -12.44 -17.04
N GLY A 174 -7.73 -12.18 -16.57
CA GLY A 174 -8.21 -12.60 -15.25
C GLY A 174 -7.54 -11.90 -14.06
N GLY A 175 -6.77 -10.84 -14.30
CA GLY A 175 -6.16 -10.03 -13.26
C GLY A 175 -7.21 -9.32 -12.39
N ILE A 176 -6.79 -8.91 -11.21
CA ILE A 176 -7.70 -8.46 -10.15
C ILE A 176 -7.46 -7.01 -9.78
N ILE A 177 -8.53 -6.24 -9.57
CA ILE A 177 -8.50 -4.94 -8.90
C ILE A 177 -9.22 -5.08 -7.58
N THR A 178 -8.56 -4.68 -6.49
CA THR A 178 -9.17 -4.65 -5.17
C THR A 178 -8.97 -3.31 -4.48
N LEU A 179 -10.09 -2.77 -3.97
CA LEU A 179 -10.19 -1.42 -3.42
C LEU A 179 -10.75 -1.51 -2.00
N ASN A 180 -9.97 -1.11 -1.00
CA ASN A 180 -10.49 -0.87 0.35
C ASN A 180 -11.01 0.57 0.44
N ILE A 181 -12.30 0.75 0.71
CA ILE A 181 -12.96 2.06 0.75
C ILE A 181 -13.75 2.27 2.05
N SER A 182 -14.05 3.53 2.39
CA SER A 182 -14.74 3.88 3.63
C SER A 182 -16.26 3.66 3.57
N ASN A 183 -16.84 2.99 4.55
CA ASN A 183 -18.30 2.99 4.76
C ASN A 183 -18.81 4.18 5.61
N ASP A 184 -17.95 5.15 5.92
CA ASP A 184 -18.23 6.21 6.89
C ASP A 184 -18.25 7.61 6.25
N ILE A 185 -18.75 7.71 5.01
CA ILE A 185 -18.89 8.97 4.25
C ILE A 185 -20.37 9.38 4.22
N PHE A 186 -20.63 10.66 4.55
CA PHE A 186 -21.99 11.21 4.73
C PHE A 186 -22.22 12.42 3.85
N GLU A 187 -23.49 12.60 3.47
CA GLU A 187 -23.97 13.82 2.84
C GLU A 187 -23.79 15.03 3.78
N LYS A 188 -23.53 16.21 3.20
CA LYS A 188 -23.15 17.40 3.97
C LYS A 188 -24.27 17.79 4.94
N GLY A 189 -23.97 17.77 6.24
CA GLY A 189 -24.90 18.17 7.30
C GLY A 189 -26.07 17.20 7.52
N SER A 190 -26.02 16.01 6.92
CA SER A 190 -27.11 15.04 6.95
C SER A 190 -26.65 13.73 7.60
N PRO A 191 -27.56 12.99 8.29
CA PRO A 191 -27.30 11.62 8.68
C PRO A 191 -27.27 10.66 7.47
N ALA A 192 -27.69 11.07 6.27
CA ALA A 192 -27.62 10.21 5.09
C ALA A 192 -26.17 9.85 4.74
N ARG A 193 -25.89 8.57 4.48
CA ARG A 193 -24.62 8.14 3.88
C ARG A 193 -24.59 8.53 2.41
N SER A 194 -23.41 8.88 1.92
CA SER A 194 -23.26 9.17 0.50
C SER A 194 -23.34 7.90 -0.34
N LEU A 195 -24.02 7.99 -1.48
CA LEU A 195 -24.16 6.89 -2.46
C LEU A 195 -22.91 6.67 -3.32
N TYR A 196 -21.78 7.28 -2.96
CA TYR A 196 -20.54 7.23 -3.73
C TYR A 196 -20.04 5.79 -3.93
N ARG A 197 -20.30 4.90 -2.96
CA ARG A 197 -19.93 3.47 -3.00
C ARG A 197 -20.66 2.72 -4.11
N GLU A 198 -21.96 2.91 -4.18
CA GLU A 198 -22.85 2.26 -5.14
C GLU A 198 -22.55 2.80 -6.54
N ARG A 199 -22.39 4.13 -6.66
CA ARG A 199 -22.00 4.78 -7.91
C ARG A 199 -20.63 4.33 -8.40
N LEU A 200 -19.67 4.13 -7.50
CA LEU A 200 -18.35 3.60 -7.85
C LEU A 200 -18.46 2.18 -8.41
N VAL A 201 -19.19 1.28 -7.74
CA VAL A 201 -19.36 -0.11 -8.20
C VAL A 201 -19.96 -0.16 -9.61
N ILE A 202 -20.99 0.65 -9.87
CA ILE A 202 -21.62 0.74 -11.19
C ILE A 202 -20.62 1.30 -12.23
N ALA A 203 -19.91 2.39 -11.90
CA ALA A 203 -18.96 3.00 -12.82
C ALA A 203 -17.76 2.09 -13.17
N LEU A 204 -17.28 1.28 -12.23
CA LEU A 204 -16.22 0.30 -12.50
C LEU A 204 -16.66 -0.75 -13.54
N HIS A 205 -17.93 -1.15 -13.51
CA HIS A 205 -18.50 -2.03 -14.53
C HIS A 205 -18.69 -1.29 -15.85
N ASP A 206 -19.49 -0.22 -15.84
CA ASP A 206 -19.95 0.44 -17.07
C ASP A 206 -18.80 1.10 -17.85
N ARG A 207 -17.84 1.73 -17.14
CA ARG A 207 -16.78 2.53 -17.78
C ARG A 207 -15.51 1.74 -18.04
N LEU A 208 -15.16 0.80 -17.16
CA LEU A 208 -13.91 0.05 -17.23
C LEU A 208 -14.11 -1.42 -17.63
N GLN A 209 -15.35 -1.84 -17.90
CA GLN A 209 -15.70 -3.19 -18.34
C GLN A 209 -15.22 -4.27 -17.35
N LEU A 210 -15.23 -3.95 -16.05
CA LEU A 210 -14.85 -4.88 -14.99
C LEU A 210 -16.06 -5.65 -14.49
N PHE A 211 -15.80 -6.85 -13.97
CA PHE A 211 -16.79 -7.72 -13.36
C PHE A 211 -16.53 -7.83 -11.87
N LYS A 212 -17.56 -7.61 -11.05
CA LYS A 212 -17.46 -7.74 -9.60
C LYS A 212 -17.44 -9.23 -9.23
N LEU A 213 -16.33 -9.69 -8.65
CA LEU A 213 -16.17 -11.07 -8.18
C LEU A 213 -16.69 -11.26 -6.75
N ASP A 214 -16.38 -10.31 -5.87
CA ASP A 214 -16.71 -10.41 -4.45
C ASP A 214 -16.76 -9.02 -3.79
N GLU A 215 -17.31 -8.96 -2.59
CA GLU A 215 -17.23 -7.85 -1.66
C GLU A 215 -16.92 -8.40 -0.28
N LEU A 216 -15.73 -8.09 0.22
CA LEU A 216 -15.34 -8.50 1.57
C LEU A 216 -15.75 -7.40 2.55
N VAL A 217 -16.34 -7.82 3.68
CA VAL A 217 -16.67 -6.95 4.80
C VAL A 217 -15.53 -7.03 5.80
N TRP A 218 -14.62 -6.05 5.79
CA TRP A 218 -13.57 -5.97 6.80
C TRP A 218 -14.12 -5.29 8.05
N VAL A 219 -14.44 -6.09 9.06
CA VAL A 219 -14.80 -5.62 10.41
C VAL A 219 -13.54 -5.20 11.15
N ASN A 220 -13.39 -3.89 11.35
CA ASN A 220 -12.26 -3.31 12.06
C ASN A 220 -12.58 -3.18 13.56
N THR A 221 -12.13 -4.15 14.35
CA THR A 221 -12.35 -4.19 15.81
C THR A 221 -11.65 -3.07 16.58
N SER A 222 -10.78 -2.30 15.92
CA SER A 222 -10.07 -1.16 16.52
C SER A 222 -10.63 0.20 16.09
N LYS A 223 -11.73 0.22 15.32
CA LYS A 223 -12.33 1.47 14.86
C LYS A 223 -13.00 2.20 16.04
N PRO A 224 -12.72 3.49 16.27
CA PRO A 224 -13.39 4.24 17.32
C PRO A 224 -14.89 4.36 17.03
N PRO A 225 -15.74 4.57 18.06
CA PRO A 225 -17.18 4.77 17.87
C PRO A 225 -17.46 6.00 16.98
N SER A 226 -17.75 5.77 15.69
CA SER A 226 -18.15 6.78 14.70
C SER A 226 -19.38 6.29 13.93
N PRO A 227 -20.17 7.18 13.31
CA PRO A 227 -20.13 8.65 13.39
C PRO A 227 -20.69 9.18 14.72
N TYR A 228 -19.87 9.85 15.54
CA TYR A 228 -20.30 10.33 16.88
C TYR A 228 -21.55 11.22 16.84
N GLN A 229 -21.62 12.15 15.89
CA GLN A 229 -22.77 13.04 15.74
C GLN A 229 -24.08 12.26 15.51
N TRP A 230 -24.08 11.27 14.63
CA TRP A 230 -25.31 10.56 14.23
C TRP A 230 -25.63 9.34 15.10
N SER A 231 -24.62 8.73 15.71
CA SER A 231 -24.80 7.56 16.59
C SER A 231 -24.97 7.95 18.06
N SER A 232 -24.10 8.79 18.60
CA SER A 232 -24.09 9.12 20.03
C SER A 232 -24.92 10.36 20.38
N ARG A 233 -24.88 11.41 19.55
CA ARG A 233 -25.61 12.67 19.83
C ARG A 233 -27.07 12.63 19.38
N THR A 234 -27.32 12.41 18.09
CA THR A 234 -28.70 12.43 17.55
C THR A 234 -29.38 11.06 17.59
N ARG A 235 -28.63 9.97 17.81
CA ARG A 235 -29.13 8.59 18.00
C ARG A 235 -29.94 8.05 16.82
N GLN A 236 -29.62 8.49 15.60
CA GLN A 236 -30.27 8.03 14.37
C GLN A 236 -29.62 6.77 13.78
N GLN A 237 -28.39 6.44 14.18
CA GLN A 237 -27.60 5.37 13.56
C GLN A 237 -26.81 4.54 14.56
N LEU A 238 -26.40 3.35 14.10
CA LEU A 238 -25.38 2.53 14.76
C LEU A 238 -23.96 2.99 14.39
N ASN A 239 -22.97 2.52 15.16
CA ASN A 239 -21.57 2.77 14.83
C ASN A 239 -21.12 2.01 13.58
N CYS A 240 -20.34 2.67 12.73
CA CYS A 240 -19.76 2.09 11.53
C CYS A 240 -18.60 1.14 11.89
N GLY A 241 -18.85 -0.16 11.90
CA GLY A 241 -17.88 -1.19 12.32
C GLY A 241 -17.04 -1.82 11.21
N TYR A 242 -17.28 -1.49 9.94
CA TYR A 242 -16.62 -2.16 8.81
C TYR A 242 -16.20 -1.21 7.69
N GLU A 243 -15.28 -1.68 6.86
CA GLU A 243 -14.91 -1.13 5.56
C GLU A 243 -15.12 -2.21 4.49
N PRO A 244 -15.79 -1.91 3.36
CA PRO A 244 -15.87 -2.82 2.22
C PRO A 244 -14.54 -2.87 1.47
N VAL A 245 -14.16 -4.07 1.08
CA VAL A 245 -13.08 -4.33 0.13
C VAL A 245 -13.71 -4.92 -1.12
N TYR A 246 -13.78 -4.12 -2.18
CA TYR A 246 -14.30 -4.58 -3.46
C TYR A 246 -13.27 -5.41 -4.21
N VAL A 247 -13.72 -6.44 -4.93
CA VAL A 247 -12.88 -7.30 -5.76
C VAL A 247 -13.48 -7.39 -7.15
N PHE A 248 -12.75 -6.91 -8.14
CA PHE A 248 -13.13 -6.87 -9.55
C PHE A 248 -12.09 -7.59 -10.41
N THR A 249 -12.51 -8.06 -11.58
CA THR A 249 -11.62 -8.62 -12.61
C THR A 249 -12.02 -8.17 -14.01
N ASN A 250 -11.10 -8.22 -14.96
CA ASN A 250 -11.38 -8.04 -16.38
C ASN A 250 -11.91 -9.33 -17.05
N ASN A 251 -11.72 -10.51 -16.45
CA ASN A 251 -12.24 -11.78 -16.99
C ASN A 251 -12.61 -12.76 -15.85
N PRO A 252 -13.91 -12.95 -15.56
CA PRO A 252 -14.37 -13.86 -14.50
C PRO A 252 -13.95 -15.32 -14.69
N ALA A 253 -13.89 -15.79 -15.94
CA ALA A 253 -13.55 -17.19 -16.23
C ALA A 253 -12.06 -17.49 -16.00
N ALA A 254 -11.21 -16.46 -16.13
CA ALA A 254 -9.77 -16.56 -15.92
C ALA A 254 -9.31 -16.00 -14.56
N ALA A 255 -10.24 -15.63 -13.67
CA ALA A 255 -9.96 -14.91 -12.43
C ALA A 255 -8.81 -15.56 -11.63
N ARG A 256 -7.83 -14.75 -11.23
CA ARG A 256 -6.63 -15.23 -10.54
C ARG A 256 -6.84 -15.63 -9.08
N SER A 257 -8.01 -15.37 -8.51
CA SER A 257 -8.33 -15.68 -7.11
C SER A 257 -8.30 -17.19 -6.81
N ASP A 258 -7.82 -17.57 -5.63
CA ASP A 258 -7.79 -18.96 -5.17
C ASP A 258 -7.88 -19.03 -3.65
N ASN A 259 -9.04 -19.48 -3.14
CA ASN A 259 -9.28 -19.57 -1.71
C ASN A 259 -8.43 -20.62 -0.99
N ARG A 260 -7.82 -21.57 -1.73
CA ARG A 260 -6.94 -22.60 -1.17
C ARG A 260 -5.65 -22.01 -0.61
N ARG A 261 -5.25 -20.82 -1.09
CA ARG A 261 -4.08 -20.07 -0.60
C ARG A 261 -4.32 -19.37 0.74
N VAL A 262 -5.56 -19.36 1.23
CA VAL A 262 -5.95 -18.64 2.46
C VAL A 262 -6.88 -19.48 3.35
N LEU A 263 -6.77 -20.81 3.29
CA LEU A 263 -7.51 -21.70 4.18
C LEU A 263 -7.19 -21.40 5.64
N GLN A 264 -8.20 -21.50 6.48
CA GLN A 264 -8.06 -21.39 7.93
C GLN A 264 -8.06 -22.78 8.56
N PRO A 265 -7.46 -22.94 9.75
CA PRO A 265 -7.61 -24.17 10.51
C PRO A 265 -9.09 -24.50 10.76
N HIS A 266 -9.42 -25.80 10.75
CA HIS A 266 -10.71 -26.26 11.23
C HIS A 266 -10.88 -25.89 12.70
N THR A 267 -12.11 -25.57 13.12
CA THR A 267 -12.44 -25.51 14.55
C THR A 267 -12.58 -26.94 15.07
N ASP A 268 -12.38 -27.17 16.37
CA ASP A 268 -12.55 -28.50 16.97
C ASP A 268 -13.92 -29.11 16.65
N GLN A 269 -14.97 -28.28 16.65
CA GLN A 269 -16.31 -28.71 16.28
C GLN A 269 -16.40 -29.17 14.82
N HIS A 270 -15.77 -28.43 13.91
CA HIS A 270 -15.74 -28.79 12.49
C HIS A 270 -14.90 -30.05 12.27
N GLN A 271 -13.77 -30.19 12.97
CA GLN A 271 -12.93 -31.37 12.89
C GLN A 271 -13.70 -32.62 13.35
N ARG A 272 -14.39 -32.56 14.50
CA ARG A 272 -15.25 -33.66 14.97
C ARG A 272 -16.38 -34.01 14.01
N LEU A 273 -16.92 -33.03 13.28
CA LEU A 273 -17.93 -33.28 12.24
C LEU A 273 -17.34 -34.08 11.08
N ILE A 274 -16.12 -33.75 10.64
CA ILE A 274 -15.40 -34.48 9.60
C ILE A 274 -15.05 -35.89 10.08
N ASP A 275 -14.48 -36.02 11.29
CA ASP A 275 -14.00 -37.30 11.84
C ASP A 275 -15.12 -38.35 12.00
N ARG A 276 -16.36 -37.90 12.25
CA ARG A 276 -17.53 -38.79 12.35
C ARG A 276 -18.21 -39.07 10.99
N GLY A 277 -17.62 -38.63 9.89
CA GLY A 277 -18.14 -38.83 8.54
C GLY A 277 -19.22 -37.82 8.11
N GLY A 278 -19.32 -36.65 8.77
CA GLY A 278 -20.23 -35.57 8.39
C GLY A 278 -21.55 -35.53 9.15
N GLU A 279 -22.58 -34.99 8.50
CA GLU A 279 -23.94 -34.92 9.05
C GLU A 279 -24.57 -36.31 9.11
N ALA A 280 -25.17 -36.64 10.25
CA ALA A 280 -25.79 -37.96 10.44
C ALA A 280 -27.24 -38.00 9.93
N LYS A 281 -27.94 -36.87 9.99
CA LYS A 281 -29.37 -36.79 9.66
C LYS A 281 -29.57 -35.98 8.39
N ALA A 282 -30.50 -36.45 7.56
CA ALA A 282 -31.02 -35.63 6.47
C ALA A 282 -31.76 -34.42 7.07
N ARG A 283 -31.53 -33.24 6.50
CA ARG A 283 -32.29 -32.02 6.80
C ARG A 283 -32.60 -31.29 5.51
N SER A 284 -33.82 -30.77 5.41
CA SER A 284 -34.22 -29.87 4.33
C SER A 284 -34.60 -28.52 4.91
N SER A 285 -34.26 -27.43 4.22
CA SER A 285 -34.87 -26.13 4.46
C SER A 285 -36.38 -26.21 4.20
N SER A 286 -37.15 -25.29 4.78
CA SER A 286 -38.61 -25.25 4.67
C SER A 286 -39.13 -25.11 3.24
N ASP A 287 -38.33 -24.51 2.36
CA ASP A 287 -38.60 -24.34 0.93
C ASP A 287 -37.99 -25.45 0.05
N GLY A 288 -37.27 -26.41 0.66
CA GLY A 288 -36.62 -27.52 -0.02
C GLY A 288 -35.39 -27.15 -0.85
N ALA A 289 -34.98 -25.88 -0.90
CA ALA A 289 -33.85 -25.39 -1.70
C ALA A 289 -32.49 -25.95 -1.23
N TYR A 290 -32.36 -26.20 0.08
CA TYR A 290 -31.17 -26.80 0.67
C TYR A 290 -31.50 -28.15 1.29
N ARG A 291 -30.85 -29.20 0.79
CA ARG A 291 -30.94 -30.56 1.34
C ARG A 291 -29.57 -31.03 1.79
N ILE A 292 -29.43 -31.21 3.09
CA ILE A 292 -28.28 -31.88 3.72
C ILE A 292 -28.61 -33.36 3.73
N LYS A 293 -27.71 -34.18 3.17
CA LYS A 293 -27.82 -35.64 3.18
C LYS A 293 -26.92 -36.21 4.29
N PRO A 294 -27.19 -37.43 4.78
CA PRO A 294 -26.22 -38.15 5.58
C PRO A 294 -24.87 -38.21 4.84
N GLY A 295 -23.77 -37.94 5.54
CA GLY A 295 -22.44 -37.85 4.96
C GLY A 295 -22.03 -36.45 4.45
N SER A 296 -22.96 -35.49 4.35
CA SER A 296 -22.62 -34.12 3.96
C SER A 296 -21.59 -33.51 4.92
N TYR A 297 -20.62 -32.78 4.37
CA TYR A 297 -19.50 -32.16 5.11
C TYR A 297 -18.53 -33.15 5.78
N GLY A 298 -18.56 -34.44 5.41
CA GLY A 298 -17.66 -35.46 5.95
C GLY A 298 -16.27 -35.55 5.28
N ASN A 299 -16.05 -34.86 4.16
CA ASN A 299 -14.78 -34.93 3.44
C ASN A 299 -13.66 -34.24 4.23
N ALA A 300 -12.53 -34.93 4.41
CA ALA A 300 -11.33 -34.31 4.96
C ALA A 300 -10.78 -33.26 3.99
N THR A 301 -10.52 -32.06 4.50
CA THR A 301 -9.96 -30.94 3.74
C THR A 301 -8.74 -30.38 4.46
N ALA A 302 -7.82 -29.75 3.72
CA ALA A 302 -6.62 -29.15 4.31
C ALA A 302 -6.91 -27.98 5.26
N GLY A 303 -8.11 -27.40 5.19
CA GLY A 303 -8.58 -26.32 6.06
C GLY A 303 -9.98 -25.86 5.65
N LYS A 304 -10.56 -24.99 6.44
CA LYS A 304 -11.86 -24.35 6.12
C LYS A 304 -11.64 -23.13 5.21
N ILE A 305 -12.53 -22.98 4.23
CA ILE A 305 -12.59 -21.78 3.39
C ILE A 305 -13.05 -20.60 4.26
N PRO A 306 -12.33 -19.45 4.26
CA PRO A 306 -12.75 -18.27 4.99
C PRO A 306 -14.06 -17.70 4.43
N ARG A 307 -14.88 -17.08 5.29
CA ARG A 307 -16.03 -16.28 4.84
C ARG A 307 -15.54 -14.92 4.35
N ASN A 308 -16.33 -14.25 3.52
CA ASN A 308 -16.05 -12.89 3.05
C ASN A 308 -16.29 -11.81 4.12
N VAL A 309 -16.63 -12.17 5.36
CA VAL A 309 -16.58 -11.27 6.52
C VAL A 309 -15.27 -11.50 7.26
N ILE A 310 -14.39 -10.51 7.19
CA ILE A 310 -13.04 -10.56 7.73
C ILE A 310 -12.97 -9.72 9.00
N THR A 311 -12.78 -10.35 10.15
CA THR A 311 -12.68 -9.63 11.43
C THR A 311 -11.22 -9.49 11.85
N MET A 312 -10.68 -8.26 11.80
CA MET A 312 -9.32 -7.98 12.26
C MET A 312 -9.15 -6.51 12.65
N GLY A 313 -8.33 -6.25 13.67
CA GLY A 313 -8.05 -4.89 14.14
C GLY A 313 -7.05 -4.14 13.26
N HIS A 314 -7.14 -2.81 13.26
CA HIS A 314 -6.23 -1.94 12.52
C HIS A 314 -4.79 -1.94 13.09
N ARG A 315 -4.64 -2.22 14.39
CA ARG A 315 -3.33 -2.23 15.05
C ARG A 315 -2.58 -3.50 14.67
N CYS A 316 -1.49 -3.37 13.91
CA CYS A 316 -0.54 -4.45 13.70
C CYS A 316 0.90 -4.01 14.02
N ALA A 317 1.77 -4.98 14.36
CA ALA A 317 3.15 -4.72 14.77
C ALA A 317 3.96 -3.94 13.72
N ASP A 318 3.73 -4.27 12.44
CA ASP A 318 4.39 -3.62 11.30
C ASP A 318 4.05 -2.12 11.21
N GLN A 319 2.76 -1.76 11.32
CA GLN A 319 2.35 -0.35 11.36
C GLN A 319 2.92 0.38 12.59
N VAL A 320 3.02 -0.29 13.75
CA VAL A 320 3.62 0.32 14.95
C VAL A 320 5.10 0.64 14.72
N LYS A 321 5.86 -0.29 14.11
CA LYS A 321 7.28 -0.11 13.78
C LYS A 321 7.48 1.09 12.84
N VAL A 322 6.72 1.17 11.75
CA VAL A 322 6.82 2.27 10.78
C VAL A 322 6.47 3.62 11.40
N LYS A 323 5.41 3.67 12.22
CA LYS A 323 5.02 4.91 12.92
C LYS A 323 6.08 5.35 13.92
N ARG A 324 6.78 4.41 14.56
CA ARG A 324 7.91 4.73 15.44
C ARG A 324 9.09 5.27 14.64
N ALA A 325 9.52 4.56 13.60
CA ALA A 325 10.62 4.98 12.73
C ALA A 325 10.36 6.35 12.08
N ALA A 326 9.12 6.63 11.67
CA ALA A 326 8.73 7.94 11.16
C ALA A 326 8.95 9.04 12.21
N ARG A 327 8.50 8.85 13.46
CA ARG A 327 8.68 9.83 14.54
C ARG A 327 10.16 10.06 14.87
N GLU A 328 10.94 8.99 14.96
CA GLU A 328 12.39 9.06 15.23
C GLU A 328 13.13 9.80 14.11
N ALA A 329 12.65 9.67 12.87
CA ALA A 329 13.17 10.39 11.70
C ALA A 329 12.48 11.76 11.47
N GLY A 330 11.66 12.24 12.42
CA GLY A 330 10.88 13.48 12.29
C GLY A 330 9.96 13.57 11.07
N LEU A 331 9.55 12.43 10.51
CA LEU A 331 8.64 12.33 9.37
C LEU A 331 7.17 12.29 9.84
N PRO A 332 6.23 12.80 9.01
CA PRO A 332 4.81 12.71 9.27
C PRO A 332 4.31 11.27 9.35
N VAL A 333 3.49 10.99 10.37
CA VAL A 333 2.87 9.68 10.56
C VAL A 333 1.61 9.54 9.69
N HIS A 334 1.54 8.47 8.90
CA HIS A 334 0.35 8.15 8.11
C HIS A 334 -0.84 7.76 9.00
N GLY A 335 -1.97 8.45 8.80
CA GLY A 335 -3.14 8.33 9.68
C GLY A 335 -4.15 7.23 9.31
N ALA A 336 -4.02 6.60 8.14
CA ALA A 336 -5.04 5.69 7.60
C ALA A 336 -4.45 4.53 6.78
N ALA A 337 -3.42 3.86 7.28
CA ALA A 337 -2.82 2.74 6.57
C ALA A 337 -3.55 1.43 6.91
N MET A 338 -3.94 0.64 5.91
CA MET A 338 -4.50 -0.71 6.11
C MET A 338 -3.52 -1.60 6.92
N PRO A 339 -3.98 -2.56 7.76
CA PRO A 339 -3.08 -3.48 8.44
C PRO A 339 -2.40 -4.44 7.46
N LEU A 340 -1.13 -4.76 7.71
CA LEU A 340 -0.35 -5.71 6.91
C LEU A 340 -1.03 -7.08 6.78
N GLN A 341 -1.72 -7.53 7.83
CA GLN A 341 -2.43 -8.81 7.81
C GLN A 341 -3.54 -8.85 6.74
N LEU A 342 -4.31 -7.77 6.59
CA LEU A 342 -5.34 -7.68 5.54
C LEU A 342 -4.70 -7.66 4.16
N ALA A 343 -3.67 -6.83 3.98
CA ALA A 343 -2.94 -6.75 2.72
C ALA A 343 -2.35 -8.11 2.32
N SER A 344 -1.73 -8.81 3.26
CA SER A 344 -1.13 -10.14 3.04
C SER A 344 -2.18 -11.19 2.72
N PHE A 345 -3.34 -11.15 3.37
CA PHE A 345 -4.47 -12.02 3.04
C PHE A 345 -4.94 -11.79 1.60
N LEU A 346 -5.14 -10.53 1.20
CA LEU A 346 -5.60 -10.17 -0.14
C LEU A 346 -4.58 -10.53 -1.21
N VAL A 347 -3.28 -10.27 -0.99
CA VAL A 347 -2.21 -10.68 -1.93
C VAL A 347 -2.19 -12.20 -2.11
N GLN A 348 -2.23 -12.97 -1.03
CA GLN A 348 -2.25 -14.44 -1.13
C GLN A 348 -3.52 -14.95 -1.83
N TYR A 349 -4.68 -14.37 -1.51
CA TYR A 349 -5.94 -14.80 -2.09
C TYR A 349 -6.01 -14.46 -3.59
N LEU A 350 -5.61 -13.25 -3.99
CA LEU A 350 -5.91 -12.65 -5.29
C LEU A 350 -4.76 -12.68 -6.30
N SER A 351 -3.58 -13.20 -5.91
CA SER A 351 -2.40 -13.32 -6.80
C SER A 351 -1.59 -14.59 -6.54
N ARG A 352 -0.68 -14.92 -7.46
CA ARG A 352 0.26 -16.06 -7.38
C ARG A 352 1.68 -15.56 -7.04
N PRO A 353 2.56 -16.38 -6.45
CA PRO A 353 3.99 -16.03 -6.35
C PRO A 353 4.56 -15.63 -7.72
N GLY A 354 5.40 -14.58 -7.76
CA GLY A 354 5.97 -14.02 -8.99
C GLY A 354 5.09 -13.00 -9.75
N ASP A 355 3.78 -12.97 -9.49
CA ASP A 355 2.85 -12.00 -10.07
C ASP A 355 3.24 -10.55 -9.70
N LEU A 356 2.88 -9.60 -10.56
CA LEU A 356 3.10 -8.16 -10.33
C LEU A 356 1.90 -7.52 -9.60
N VAL A 357 2.17 -6.97 -8.41
CA VAL A 357 1.22 -6.21 -7.59
C VAL A 357 1.45 -4.71 -7.74
N ALA A 358 0.42 -3.97 -8.14
CA ALA A 358 0.46 -2.52 -8.30
C ALA A 358 -0.35 -1.80 -7.19
N ASP A 359 0.21 -0.70 -6.66
CA ASP A 359 -0.51 0.21 -5.76
C ASP A 359 -0.30 1.68 -6.19
N PRO A 360 -1.31 2.35 -6.78
CA PRO A 360 -1.20 3.74 -7.19
C PRO A 360 -1.23 4.76 -6.03
N PHE A 361 -1.63 4.33 -4.84
CA PHE A 361 -1.81 5.19 -3.65
C PHE A 361 -1.15 4.55 -2.42
N ALA A 362 0.15 4.29 -2.54
CA ALA A 362 0.83 3.35 -1.66
C ALA A 362 0.94 3.81 -0.20
N GLY A 363 0.89 5.13 0.04
CA GLY A 363 1.15 5.75 1.32
C GLY A 363 2.45 5.25 1.91
N THR A 364 2.36 4.55 3.04
CA THR A 364 3.52 3.94 3.71
C THR A 364 3.80 2.51 3.28
N LEU A 365 3.39 2.08 2.08
CA LEU A 365 3.85 0.86 1.40
C LEU A 365 3.42 -0.46 2.06
N THR A 366 2.20 -0.51 2.59
CA THR A 366 1.66 -1.75 3.19
C THR A 366 1.44 -2.83 2.14
N THR A 367 0.87 -2.46 0.98
CA THR A 367 0.66 -3.36 -0.16
C THR A 367 1.97 -3.93 -0.68
N ALA A 368 2.96 -3.06 -0.91
CA ALA A 368 4.30 -3.46 -1.32
C ALA A 368 4.94 -4.44 -0.33
N LYS A 369 4.86 -4.15 0.99
CA LYS A 369 5.39 -5.07 2.01
C LYS A 369 4.66 -6.42 2.00
N ALA A 370 3.34 -6.43 1.80
CA ALA A 370 2.56 -7.66 1.66
C ALA A 370 2.96 -8.45 0.40
N ALA A 371 3.20 -7.80 -0.72
CA ALA A 371 3.69 -8.43 -1.93
C ALA A 371 5.08 -9.08 -1.71
N GLU A 372 6.02 -8.31 -1.15
CA GLU A 372 7.40 -8.74 -0.88
C GLU A 372 7.47 -9.99 0.00
N ILE A 373 6.81 -10.01 1.17
CA ILE A 373 6.88 -11.17 2.09
C ILE A 373 6.19 -12.42 1.53
N ASN A 374 5.33 -12.24 0.52
CA ASN A 374 4.66 -13.32 -0.17
C ASN A 374 5.36 -13.67 -1.50
N GLY A 375 6.53 -13.10 -1.81
CA GLY A 375 7.26 -13.42 -3.03
C GLY A 375 6.54 -12.98 -4.32
N ARG A 376 5.84 -11.84 -4.28
CA ARG A 376 5.26 -11.19 -5.46
C ARG A 376 6.14 -10.01 -5.86
N ARG A 377 6.23 -9.75 -7.16
CA ARG A 377 6.82 -8.51 -7.65
C ARG A 377 5.90 -7.34 -7.31
N TRP A 378 6.43 -6.13 -7.15
CA TRP A 378 5.58 -4.98 -6.86
C TRP A 378 6.07 -3.67 -7.46
N ILE A 379 5.10 -2.81 -7.78
CA ILE A 379 5.32 -1.42 -8.15
C ILE A 379 4.34 -0.55 -7.37
N ALA A 380 4.87 0.50 -6.75
CA ALA A 380 4.08 1.38 -5.89
C ALA A 380 4.39 2.83 -6.19
N THR A 381 3.35 3.66 -6.27
CA THR A 381 3.50 5.12 -6.37
C THR A 381 2.87 5.79 -5.16
N ASP A 382 3.51 6.84 -4.67
CA ASP A 382 2.84 7.81 -3.82
C ASP A 382 3.37 9.21 -4.13
N SER A 383 2.47 10.20 -4.11
CA SER A 383 2.85 11.57 -4.38
C SER A 383 3.56 12.20 -3.19
N ALA A 384 3.38 11.71 -1.96
CA ALA A 384 4.01 12.25 -0.77
C ALA A 384 5.33 11.50 -0.46
N LEU A 385 6.45 12.19 -0.66
CA LEU A 385 7.78 11.62 -0.49
C LEU A 385 7.97 11.02 0.91
N GLU A 386 7.56 11.74 1.94
CA GLU A 386 7.77 11.38 3.34
C GLU A 386 7.06 10.08 3.73
N TYR A 387 5.94 9.76 3.07
CA TYR A 387 5.27 8.48 3.27
C TYR A 387 6.06 7.33 2.67
N LEU A 388 6.66 7.51 1.50
CA LEU A 388 7.58 6.53 0.92
C LEU A 388 8.84 6.37 1.78
N LEU A 389 9.41 7.48 2.26
CA LEU A 389 10.57 7.46 3.15
C LEU A 389 10.26 6.73 4.46
N ALA A 390 9.11 7.00 5.09
CA ALA A 390 8.67 6.27 6.28
C ALA A 390 8.42 4.78 5.96
N GLY A 391 7.74 4.50 4.85
CA GLY A 391 7.40 3.14 4.41
C GLY A 391 8.62 2.27 4.06
N SER A 392 9.72 2.88 3.61
CA SER A 392 10.97 2.15 3.32
C SER A 392 11.51 1.39 4.54
N SER A 393 11.21 1.83 5.77
CA SER A 393 11.64 1.14 7.00
C SER A 393 10.99 -0.24 7.23
N ARG A 394 10.04 -0.65 6.37
CA ARG A 394 9.45 -1.99 6.35
C ARG A 394 10.36 -3.04 5.69
N PHE A 395 11.30 -2.60 4.86
CA PHE A 395 12.24 -3.41 4.11
C PHE A 395 13.61 -3.33 4.77
#